data_AF-A0A833LRU8-F1
#
_entry.id   AF-A0A833LRU8-F1
#
_cell.length_a   1.000
_cell.length_b   1.000
_cell.length_c   1.000
_cell.angle_alpha   90.00
_cell.angle_beta   90.00
_cell.angle_gamma   90.00
#
_symmetry.space_group_name_H-M   'P 1'
#
loop_
_entity.id
_entity.type
_entity.pdbx_description
1 polymer ?
#
loop_
_entity_poly.entity_id
_entity_poly.type
_entity_poly.pdbx_seq_one_letter_code
_entity_poly.pdbx_strand_id
1 'polypeptide(L)'
;MNATCWHCGEALPDGQPLHAHVAGQARPVCCAGCRAAAEWIEQLGLADYYRLRSVPAQRPAAAAAELDTWQRPQLARHVVRELGADRSEAIFLVDGMRCS
;
A
#
# COMPACT_ATOMS: atom_id res chain seq x y z
N MET A 1 -18.26 -17.41 -8.66
CA MET A 1 -16.78 -17.32 -8.58
C MET A 1 -16.45 -15.86 -8.38
N ASN A 2 -15.94 -15.47 -7.21
CA ASN A 2 -15.56 -14.08 -6.97
C ASN A 2 -14.24 -13.80 -7.70
N ALA A 3 -14.17 -12.71 -8.45
CA ALA A 3 -12.94 -12.30 -9.10
C ALA A 3 -11.89 -11.93 -8.04
N THR A 4 -10.63 -12.26 -8.33
CA THR A 4 -9.50 -12.06 -7.41
C THR A 4 -8.60 -10.92 -7.86
N CYS A 5 -7.94 -10.28 -6.89
CA CYS A 5 -6.92 -9.29 -7.12
C CYS A 5 -5.75 -9.89 -7.92
N TRP A 6 -5.41 -9.24 -9.02
CA TRP A 6 -4.30 -9.68 -9.87
C TRP A 6 -2.93 -9.62 -9.15
N HIS A 7 -2.77 -8.69 -8.20
CA HIS A 7 -1.52 -8.48 -7.48
C HIS A 7 -1.34 -9.45 -6.30
N CYS A 8 -2.27 -9.48 -5.33
CA CYS A 8 -2.14 -10.28 -4.10
C CYS A 8 -2.94 -11.59 -4.09
N GLY A 9 -3.83 -11.82 -5.05
CA GLY A 9 -4.66 -13.03 -5.11
C GLY A 9 -5.89 -13.06 -4.19
N GLU A 10 -6.07 -12.09 -3.29
CA GLU A 10 -7.26 -12.00 -2.44
C GLU A 10 -8.53 -11.63 -3.23
N ALA A 11 -9.71 -11.81 -2.63
CA ALA A 11 -10.97 -11.41 -3.25
C ALA A 11 -11.00 -9.91 -3.56
N LEU A 12 -11.60 -9.54 -4.71
CA LEU A 12 -11.93 -8.15 -4.98
C LEU A 12 -13.06 -7.69 -4.04
N PRO A 13 -13.06 -6.41 -3.62
CA PRO A 13 -14.16 -5.85 -2.84
C PRO A 13 -15.45 -5.85 -3.66
N ASP A 14 -16.58 -5.92 -2.97
CA ASP A 14 -17.89 -5.77 -3.60
C ASP A 14 -18.02 -4.36 -4.20
N GLY A 15 -18.36 -4.28 -5.49
CA GLY A 15 -18.42 -3.02 -6.25
C GLY A 15 -17.42 -2.98 -7.40
N GLN A 16 -17.07 -1.76 -7.86
CA GLN A 16 -16.08 -1.58 -8.92
C GLN A 16 -14.66 -1.71 -8.35
N PRO A 17 -13.85 -2.68 -8.81
CA PRO A 17 -12.47 -2.80 -8.36
C PRO A 17 -11.62 -1.64 -8.90
N LEU A 18 -10.58 -1.30 -8.14
CA LEU A 18 -9.52 -0.44 -8.65
C LEU A 18 -8.74 -1.19 -9.73
N HIS A 19 -8.13 -0.46 -10.65
CA HIS A 19 -7.30 -1.03 -11.70
C HIS A 19 -5.87 -0.51 -11.61
N ALA A 20 -4.90 -1.39 -11.85
CA ALA A 20 -3.49 -1.08 -12.00
C ALA A 20 -3.09 -1.23 -13.47
N HIS A 21 -2.24 -0.34 -13.96
CA HIS A 21 -1.67 -0.44 -15.31
C HIS A 21 -0.34 -1.23 -15.29
N VAL A 22 -0.35 -2.46 -15.80
CA VAL A 22 0.84 -3.33 -15.85
C VAL A 22 0.97 -3.96 -17.22
N ALA A 23 2.16 -3.91 -17.84
CA ALA A 23 2.41 -4.38 -19.20
C ALA A 23 1.40 -3.83 -20.23
N GLY A 24 1.02 -2.56 -20.08
CA GLY A 24 0.03 -1.88 -20.95
C GLY A 24 -1.42 -2.33 -20.77
N GLN A 25 -1.73 -3.17 -19.76
CA GLN A 25 -3.06 -3.70 -19.51
C GLN A 25 -3.62 -3.21 -18.17
N ALA A 26 -4.92 -2.91 -18.14
CA ALA A 26 -5.64 -2.64 -16.90
C ALA A 26 -5.93 -3.96 -16.17
N ARG A 27 -5.37 -4.12 -14.97
CA ARG A 27 -5.51 -5.32 -14.12
C ARG A 27 -6.31 -4.99 -12.85
N PRO A 28 -7.37 -5.74 -12.51
CA PRO A 28 -8.17 -5.44 -11.32
C PRO A 28 -7.41 -5.76 -10.03
N VAL A 29 -7.51 -4.87 -9.04
CA VAL A 29 -6.83 -4.98 -7.73
C VAL A 29 -7.76 -4.62 -6.57
N CYS A 30 -7.49 -5.19 -5.39
CA CYS A 30 -8.39 -5.08 -4.24
C CYS A 30 -8.32 -3.74 -3.48
N CYS A 31 -7.20 -3.02 -3.57
CA CYS A 31 -7.01 -1.76 -2.83
C CYS A 31 -5.96 -0.84 -3.47
N ALA A 32 -5.88 0.41 -2.99
CA ALA A 32 -4.91 1.40 -3.47
C ALA A 32 -3.46 0.95 -3.26
N GLY A 33 -3.17 0.22 -2.18
CA GLY A 33 -1.85 -0.34 -1.92
C GLY A 33 -1.43 -1.36 -2.98
N CYS A 34 -2.33 -2.27 -3.39
CA CYS A 34 -2.05 -3.22 -4.46
C CYS A 34 -1.91 -2.54 -5.82
N ARG A 35 -2.64 -1.45 -6.09
CA ARG A 35 -2.43 -0.64 -7.29
C ARG A 35 -1.03 -0.03 -7.31
N ALA A 36 -0.69 0.69 -6.25
CA ALA A 36 0.60 1.36 -6.12
C ALA A 36 1.78 0.38 -6.22
N ALA A 37 1.71 -0.74 -5.50
CA ALA A 37 2.76 -1.76 -5.55
C ALA A 37 2.91 -2.36 -6.97
N ALA A 38 1.80 -2.65 -7.65
CA ALA A 38 1.84 -3.23 -8.97
C ALA A 38 2.41 -2.28 -10.03
N GLU A 39 1.97 -1.03 -10.03
CA GLU A 39 2.47 0.01 -10.94
C GLU A 39 3.92 0.37 -10.63
N TRP A 40 4.32 0.36 -9.36
CA TRP A 40 5.70 0.65 -8.97
C TRP A 40 6.67 -0.45 -9.43
N ILE A 41 6.30 -1.73 -9.27
CA ILE A 41 7.07 -2.86 -9.80
C ILE A 41 7.26 -2.73 -11.32
N GLU A 42 6.21 -2.36 -12.06
CA GLU A 42 6.27 -2.10 -13.50
C GLU A 42 7.22 -0.94 -13.82
N GLN A 43 7.05 0.21 -13.16
CA GLN A 43 7.84 1.42 -13.39
C GLN A 43 9.33 1.22 -13.13
N LEU A 44 9.69 0.35 -12.20
CA LEU A 44 11.08 -0.01 -11.90
C LEU A 44 11.66 -1.08 -12.85
N GLY A 45 10.89 -1.57 -13.83
CA GLY A 45 11.32 -2.66 -14.70
C GLY A 45 11.48 -4.00 -13.98
N LEU A 46 10.81 -4.18 -12.83
CA LEU A 46 10.89 -5.37 -11.99
C LEU A 46 9.75 -6.36 -12.26
N ALA A 47 9.09 -6.25 -13.42
CA ALA A 47 7.93 -7.07 -13.79
C ALA A 47 8.20 -8.59 -13.76
N ASP A 48 9.46 -9.00 -13.89
CA ASP A 48 9.91 -10.39 -13.72
C ASP A 48 9.53 -10.98 -12.36
N TYR A 49 9.31 -10.15 -11.34
CA TYR A 49 8.72 -10.56 -10.06
C TYR A 49 7.45 -11.41 -10.25
N TYR A 50 6.54 -11.03 -11.16
CA TYR A 50 5.29 -11.77 -11.39
C TYR A 50 5.48 -13.11 -12.08
N ARG A 51 6.57 -13.25 -12.86
CA ARG A 51 6.95 -14.48 -13.55
C ARG A 51 7.68 -15.45 -12.64
N LEU A 52 8.52 -14.92 -11.73
CA LEU A 52 9.41 -15.71 -10.89
C LEU A 52 8.80 -16.05 -9.52
N ARG A 53 7.78 -15.33 -9.06
CA ARG A 53 7.11 -15.65 -7.78
C ARG A 53 6.38 -16.98 -7.84
N SER A 54 6.55 -17.81 -6.81
CA SER A 54 5.79 -19.06 -6.63
C SER A 54 4.42 -18.83 -5.98
N VAL A 55 4.31 -17.81 -5.12
CA VAL A 55 3.08 -17.40 -4.43
C VAL A 55 2.98 -15.87 -4.35
N PRO A 56 1.78 -15.29 -4.22
CA PRO A 56 1.65 -13.87 -3.93
C PRO A 56 2.36 -13.49 -2.62
N ALA A 57 2.90 -12.27 -2.55
CA ALA A 57 3.48 -11.75 -1.32
C ALA A 57 2.44 -11.76 -0.20
N GLN A 58 2.87 -12.23 0.97
CA GLN A 58 2.02 -12.33 2.14
C GLN A 58 1.63 -10.92 2.61
N ARG A 59 0.33 -10.65 2.72
CA ARG A 59 -0.13 -9.40 3.31
C ARG A 59 0.32 -9.37 4.77
N PRO A 60 0.89 -8.25 5.26
CA PRO A 60 1.16 -8.10 6.69
C PRO A 60 -0.13 -8.41 7.45
N ALA A 61 -0.04 -9.20 8.51
CA ALA A 61 -1.19 -9.39 9.39
C ALA A 61 -1.69 -8.00 9.81
N ALA A 62 -3.00 -7.81 9.81
CA ALA A 62 -3.60 -6.63 10.43
C ALA A 62 -3.27 -6.71 11.92
N ALA A 63 -2.10 -6.21 12.31
CA ALA A 63 -1.84 -5.89 13.69
C ALA A 63 -2.89 -4.86 14.05
N ALA A 64 -3.61 -5.07 15.15
CA ALA A 64 -4.29 -3.98 15.83
C ALA A 64 -3.18 -3.00 16.22
N ALA A 65 -2.84 -2.08 15.32
CA ALA A 65 -1.95 -1.00 15.64
C ALA A 65 -2.61 -0.27 16.81
N GLU A 66 -1.90 -0.14 17.93
CA GLU A 66 -2.30 0.78 19.00
C GLU A 66 -2.17 2.21 18.47
N LEU A 67 -3.05 2.58 17.55
CA LEU A 67 -3.15 3.89 16.94
C LEU A 67 -3.36 4.95 18.03
N ASP A 68 -4.01 4.59 19.14
CA ASP A 68 -4.20 5.42 20.32
C ASP A 68 -2.87 5.91 20.92
N THR A 69 -1.81 5.12 20.83
CA THR A 69 -0.47 5.55 21.29
C THR A 69 0.07 6.68 20.42
N TRP A 70 -0.26 6.69 19.12
CA TRP A 70 0.08 7.77 18.19
C TRP A 70 -0.77 9.03 18.35
N GLN A 71 -1.92 8.94 19.03
CA GLN A 71 -2.81 10.07 19.33
C GLN A 71 -2.42 10.82 20.62
N ARG A 72 -1.39 10.38 21.35
CA ARG A 72 -0.99 11.02 22.61
C ARG A 72 -0.40 12.41 22.35
N PRO A 73 -0.89 13.48 23.01
CA PRO A 73 -0.37 14.83 22.83
C PRO A 73 1.14 14.94 23.10
N GLN A 74 1.64 14.11 24.02
CA GLN A 74 3.05 14.06 24.38
C GLN A 74 3.96 13.51 23.27
N LEU A 75 3.40 12.70 22.36
CA LEU A 75 4.11 12.18 21.20
C LEU A 75 3.94 13.13 20.01
N ALA A 76 2.71 13.62 19.79
CA ALA A 76 2.38 14.54 18.70
C ALA A 76 3.30 15.78 18.70
N ARG A 77 3.56 16.41 19.85
CA ARG A 77 4.45 17.59 19.96
C ARG A 77 5.87 17.39 19.42
N HIS A 78 6.33 16.15 19.30
CA HIS A 78 7.69 15.81 18.86
C HIS A 78 7.76 15.51 17.35
N VAL A 79 6.62 15.22 16.72
CA VAL A 79 6.55 14.79 15.31
C VAL A 79 5.65 15.68 14.45
N VAL A 80 4.78 16.48 15.07
CA VAL A 80 3.86 17.42 14.43
C VAL A 80 4.25 18.85 14.79
N ARG A 81 4.38 19.68 13.76
CA ARG A 81 4.61 21.13 13.85
C ARG A 81 3.33 21.87 13.45
N GLU A 82 2.80 22.70 14.34
CA GLU A 82 1.68 23.58 14.02
C GLU A 82 2.11 24.74 13.12
N LEU A 83 1.39 24.98 12.03
CA LEU A 83 1.65 26.04 11.05
C LEU A 83 0.62 27.18 11.11
N GLY A 84 -0.36 27.10 12.03
CA GLY A 84 -1.47 28.04 12.17
C GLY A 84 -2.58 27.87 11.13
N ALA A 85 -3.76 28.46 11.40
CA ALA A 85 -4.97 28.35 10.58
C ALA A 85 -5.41 26.90 10.31
N ASP A 86 -5.48 26.08 11.36
CA ASP A 86 -5.86 24.66 11.32
C ASP A 86 -4.98 23.78 10.42
N ARG A 87 -3.72 24.18 10.23
CA ARG A 87 -2.72 23.41 9.49
C ARG A 87 -1.62 22.95 10.41
N SER A 88 -1.22 21.70 10.20
CA SER A 88 -0.10 21.08 10.88
C SER A 88 0.73 20.29 9.86
N GLU A 89 2.00 20.08 10.17
CA GLU A 89 2.96 19.38 9.32
C GLU A 89 3.66 18.29 10.12
N ALA A 90 3.88 17.14 9.48
CA ALA A 90 4.73 16.07 10.00
C ALA A 90 5.64 15.58 8.87
N ILE A 91 6.90 15.29 9.20
CA ILE A 91 7.90 14.81 8.25
C ILE A 91 8.20 13.34 8.57
N PHE A 92 7.97 12.47 7.59
CA PHE A 92 8.25 11.05 7.71
C PHE A 92 9.37 10.66 6.75
N LEU A 93 10.34 9.90 7.26
CA LEU A 93 11.33 9.21 6.43
C LEU A 93 10.90 7.75 6.31
N VAL A 94 10.66 7.31 5.07
CA VAL A 94 10.42 5.90 4.77
C VAL A 94 11.71 5.35 4.17
N ASP A 95 12.30 4.37 4.85
CA ASP A 95 13.54 3.72 4.44
C ASP A 95 13.42 2.18 4.56
N GLY A 96 14.34 1.44 3.93
CA GLY A 96 14.42 -0.02 4.04
C GLY A 96 13.36 -0.79 3.24
N MET A 97 12.70 -0.15 2.27
CA MET A 97 11.75 -0.83 1.38
C MET A 97 12.50 -1.79 0.46
N ARG A 98 12.34 -3.09 0.70
CA ARG A 98 12.92 -4.17 -0.11
C ARG A 98 11.82 -5.06 -0.66
N CYS A 99 12.03 -5.59 -1.85
CA CYS A 99 11.23 -6.71 -2.34
C CYS A 99 11.50 -7.94 -1.45
N SER A 100 10.46 -8.74 -1.23
CA SER A 100 10.53 -10.04 -0.54
C SER A 100 10.96 -11.15 -1.50
#